data_AF-A0A2A9P5U7-F1
#
_entry.id   AF-A0A2A9P5U7-F1
#
_cell.length_a   1.000
_cell.length_b   1.000
_cell.length_c   1.000
_cell.angle_alpha   90.00
_cell.angle_beta   90.00
_cell.angle_gamma   90.00
#
_symmetry.space_group_name_H-M   'P 1'
#
loop_
_entity.id
_entity.type
_entity.pdbx_description
1 polymer ?
#
loop_
_entity_poly.entity_id
_entity_poly.type
_entity_poly.pdbx_seq_one_letter_code
_entity_poly.pdbx_strand_id
1 'polypeptide(L)'
;MAMSCVNKQNLLAVALVINRSRDGPAFVFHYPPNVLPVNNSPTAADGADPDDVSLDRLHAIRDGSSEALKAHRHHDDLLMAESGAQTVPWERLAGFPTRDLAGILTPARSYHKKLFQLSLDPLLCISYPIHVPENGRWKRVRKVDKLRSASASKMPDEHETEQQQTSPPAPKPSESVRDREVSKKDEADDEKRSSMTMFNLVFILNPKKNEVKDLVDALYGNVVKKVNKAYRYSQQHSDFVWKESKRILAAKEKAREDVHAALDILS
;
A
#
# COMPACT_ATOMS: atom_id res chain seq x y z
N MET A 1 28.52 25.72 0.50
CA MET A 1 27.84 24.70 1.33
C MET A 1 27.25 23.67 0.38
N ALA A 2 27.66 22.40 0.47
CA ALA A 2 27.04 21.35 -0.32
C ALA A 2 25.59 21.19 0.13
N MET A 3 24.63 21.42 -0.77
CA MET A 3 23.22 21.17 -0.45
C MET A 3 23.02 19.66 -0.33
N SER A 4 22.58 19.21 0.83
CA SER A 4 22.28 17.80 1.09
C SER A 4 21.15 17.36 0.16
N CYS A 5 21.44 16.41 -0.73
CA CYS A 5 20.48 15.92 -1.72
C CYS A 5 20.21 14.43 -1.54
N VAL A 6 19.03 14.00 -1.96
CA VAL A 6 18.66 12.58 -2.01
C VAL A 6 19.59 11.87 -2.99
N ASN A 7 20.22 10.78 -2.55
CA ASN A 7 21.14 9.97 -3.34
C ASN A 7 20.94 8.48 -3.03
N LYS A 8 21.62 7.60 -3.78
CA LYS A 8 21.47 6.14 -3.63
C LYS A 8 21.95 5.59 -2.28
N GLN A 9 22.72 6.36 -1.53
CA GLN A 9 23.23 5.94 -0.21
C GLN A 9 22.27 6.31 0.92
N ASN A 10 21.52 7.41 0.78
CA ASN A 10 20.57 7.85 1.79
C ASN A 10 19.14 7.40 1.54
N LEU A 11 18.72 7.10 0.31
CA LEU A 11 17.41 6.52 0.01
C LEU A 11 17.53 4.99 -0.02
N LEU A 12 17.03 4.35 1.03
CA LEU A 12 17.13 2.89 1.19
C LEU A 12 16.01 2.16 0.47
N ALA A 13 14.78 2.63 0.62
CA ALA A 13 13.62 1.95 0.07
C ALA A 13 12.42 2.87 -0.14
N VAL A 14 11.47 2.37 -0.93
CA VAL A 14 10.13 2.91 -1.06
C VAL A 14 9.14 1.80 -0.73
N ALA A 15 8.11 2.11 0.05
CA ALA A 15 7.08 1.17 0.45
C ALA A 15 5.68 1.73 0.21
N LEU A 16 4.74 0.84 -0.11
CA LEU A 16 3.31 1.17 -0.17
C LEU A 16 2.57 0.47 0.97
N VAL A 17 1.91 1.25 1.79
CA VAL A 17 1.00 0.78 2.84
C VAL A 17 -0.41 1.24 2.51
N ILE A 18 -1.39 0.38 2.74
CA ILE A 18 -2.81 0.73 2.62
C ILE A 18 -3.54 0.43 3.93
N ASN A 19 -4.63 1.13 4.18
CA ASN A 19 -5.57 0.77 5.22
C ASN A 19 -6.91 0.34 4.62
N ARG A 20 -7.49 -0.73 5.15
CA ARG A 20 -8.78 -1.27 4.74
C ARG A 20 -9.77 -1.18 5.91
N SER A 21 -11.03 -0.93 5.61
CA SER A 21 -12.07 -0.77 6.65
C SER A 21 -12.30 -2.03 7.48
N ARG A 22 -12.21 -3.22 6.88
CA ARG A 22 -12.45 -4.51 7.54
C ARG A 22 -11.16 -5.20 7.99
N ASP A 23 -10.17 -5.23 7.10
CA ASP A 23 -8.94 -6.02 7.32
C ASP A 23 -7.81 -5.23 8.00
N GLY A 24 -8.00 -3.92 8.21
CA GLY A 24 -6.99 -3.05 8.78
C GLY A 24 -5.80 -2.74 7.85
N PRO A 25 -4.67 -2.31 8.44
CA PRO A 25 -3.45 -1.95 7.71
C PRO A 25 -2.82 -3.14 6.99
N ALA A 26 -2.32 -2.91 5.78
CA ALA A 26 -1.60 -3.90 5.00
C ALA A 26 -0.36 -3.29 4.36
N PHE A 27 0.77 -4.00 4.51
CA PHE A 27 2.02 -3.68 3.84
C PHE A 27 2.03 -4.34 2.45
N VAL A 28 1.83 -3.53 1.40
CA VAL A 28 1.61 -4.03 0.04
C VAL A 28 2.92 -4.49 -0.57
N PHE A 29 3.90 -3.60 -0.69
CA PHE A 29 5.21 -3.89 -1.23
C PHE A 29 6.26 -2.92 -0.70
N HIS A 30 7.53 -3.31 -0.83
CA HIS A 30 8.65 -2.40 -0.80
C HIS A 30 9.62 -2.71 -1.95
N TYR A 31 10.42 -1.71 -2.30
CA TYR A 31 11.53 -1.84 -3.22
C TYR A 31 12.73 -1.07 -2.67
N PRO A 32 13.96 -1.62 -2.72
CA PRO A 32 14.35 -2.94 -3.23
C PRO A 32 13.74 -4.13 -2.43
N PRO A 33 13.74 -5.36 -2.99
CA PRO A 33 13.21 -6.55 -2.30
C PRO A 33 14.01 -6.93 -1.06
N ASN A 34 15.32 -6.70 -1.08
CA ASN A 34 16.21 -6.93 0.06
C ASN A 34 16.75 -5.59 0.57
N VAL A 35 16.34 -5.21 1.77
CA VAL A 35 16.82 -3.99 2.44
C VAL A 35 17.48 -4.43 3.74
N LEU A 36 18.80 -4.37 3.76
CA LEU A 36 19.60 -4.81 4.91
C LEU A 36 19.37 -3.88 6.12
N PRO A 37 19.42 -4.42 7.35
CA PRO A 37 19.48 -3.60 8.55
C PRO A 37 20.66 -2.64 8.48
N VAL A 38 20.44 -1.41 8.91
CA VAL A 38 21.52 -0.43 9.02
C VAL A 38 22.24 -0.70 10.34
N ASN A 39 23.41 -1.31 10.28
CA ASN A 39 24.27 -1.46 11.46
C ASN A 39 24.84 -0.09 11.83
N ASN A 40 24.28 0.52 12.88
CA ASN A 40 25.00 1.54 13.64
C ASN A 40 26.12 0.83 14.41
N SER A 41 27.26 0.54 13.78
CA SER A 41 28.46 0.40 14.60
C SER A 41 28.65 1.77 15.26
N PRO A 42 28.64 1.90 16.60
CA PRO A 42 29.21 3.09 17.19
C PRO A 42 30.62 3.18 16.61
N THR A 43 30.91 4.29 15.94
CA THR A 43 32.25 4.65 15.54
C THR A 43 33.18 4.30 16.68
N ALA A 44 34.02 3.29 16.47
CA ALA A 44 35.15 2.97 17.33
C ALA A 44 36.11 4.16 17.25
N ALA A 45 35.78 5.21 17.99
CA ALA A 45 36.69 6.25 18.35
C ALA A 45 37.42 5.74 19.60
N ASP A 46 38.65 5.31 19.34
CA ASP A 46 39.78 5.22 20.27
C ASP A 46 39.72 4.15 21.38
N GLY A 47 40.54 3.10 21.20
CA GLY A 47 41.22 2.44 22.32
C GLY A 47 40.66 1.13 22.89
N ALA A 48 40.29 0.13 22.06
CA ALA A 48 40.01 -1.22 22.57
C ALA A 48 40.70 -2.31 21.73
N ASP A 49 41.74 -2.89 22.35
CA ASP A 49 42.32 -4.24 22.29
C ASP A 49 42.15 -5.10 21.01
N PRO A 50 43.23 -5.55 20.33
CA PRO A 50 43.15 -6.38 19.12
C PRO A 50 42.77 -7.86 19.32
N ASP A 51 42.41 -8.31 20.53
CA ASP A 51 42.19 -9.74 20.84
C ASP A 51 40.73 -10.22 20.89
N ASP A 52 39.80 -9.62 20.10
CA ASP A 52 38.45 -10.20 19.93
C ASP A 52 37.98 -10.23 18.46
N VAL A 53 38.86 -10.73 17.59
CA VAL A 53 38.51 -11.18 16.25
C VAL A 53 37.71 -12.48 16.34
N SER A 54 36.38 -12.38 16.23
CA SER A 54 35.47 -13.53 16.20
C SER A 54 35.93 -14.59 15.19
N LEU A 55 36.09 -15.82 15.71
CA LEU A 55 36.63 -17.01 15.05
C LEU A 55 35.98 -17.31 13.67
N ASP A 56 34.75 -16.87 13.46
CA ASP A 56 33.98 -17.09 12.22
C ASP A 56 34.59 -16.44 10.97
N ARG A 57 35.39 -15.38 11.12
CA ARG A 57 35.96 -14.67 9.95
C ARG A 57 37.25 -15.29 9.41
N LEU A 58 37.93 -16.12 10.20
CA LEU A 58 39.18 -16.77 9.81
C LEU A 58 38.95 -18.03 8.97
N HIS A 59 37.78 -18.65 9.07
CA HIS A 59 37.45 -19.85 8.29
C HIS A 59 37.15 -19.53 6.81
N ALA A 60 36.71 -18.31 6.49
CA ALA A 60 36.31 -17.92 5.14
C ALA A 60 37.47 -17.56 4.19
N ILE A 61 38.69 -17.37 4.69
CA ILE A 61 39.84 -16.90 3.88
C ILE A 61 40.73 -18.08 3.42
N ARG A 62 40.55 -19.28 3.98
CA ARG A 62 41.50 -20.39 3.78
C ARG A 62 41.28 -21.22 2.51
N ASP A 63 40.09 -21.25 1.93
CA ASP A 63 39.84 -22.02 0.70
C ASP A 63 39.65 -21.12 -0.52
N GLY A 64 40.78 -20.85 -1.19
CA GLY A 64 40.79 -20.33 -2.54
C GLY A 64 40.24 -21.37 -3.52
N SER A 65 38.97 -21.22 -3.89
CA SER A 65 38.42 -21.83 -5.10
C SER A 65 37.50 -20.85 -5.82
N SER A 66 37.94 -20.43 -7.00
CA SER A 66 37.27 -19.46 -7.89
C SER A 66 35.92 -19.93 -8.47
N GLU A 67 35.36 -21.04 -7.98
CA GLU A 67 34.07 -21.62 -8.38
C GLU A 67 32.91 -21.25 -7.43
N ALA A 68 33.18 -20.72 -6.23
CA ALA A 68 32.14 -20.39 -5.25
C ALA A 68 31.35 -19.10 -5.55
N LEU A 69 31.84 -18.25 -6.45
CA LEU A 69 31.20 -16.97 -6.81
C LEU A 69 29.97 -17.13 -7.74
N LYS A 70 29.78 -18.30 -8.36
CA LYS A 70 28.60 -18.57 -9.22
C LYS A 70 27.49 -19.31 -8.49
N ALA A 71 27.81 -20.09 -7.45
CA ALA A 71 26.82 -20.77 -6.61
C ALA A 71 26.10 -19.83 -5.62
N HIS A 72 26.67 -18.66 -5.32
CA HIS A 72 26.09 -17.67 -4.39
C HIS A 72 24.89 -16.89 -4.94
N ARG A 73 24.44 -17.12 -6.18
CA ARG A 73 23.31 -16.38 -6.77
C ARG A 73 21.94 -17.02 -6.54
N HIS A 74 21.89 -18.23 -5.96
CA HIS A 74 20.65 -18.99 -5.81
C HIS A 74 20.32 -19.42 -4.37
N HIS A 75 21.09 -18.98 -3.36
CA HIS A 75 20.93 -19.46 -1.98
C HIS A 75 20.51 -18.37 -0.97
N ASP A 76 19.94 -17.26 -1.44
CA ASP A 76 19.62 -16.09 -0.61
C ASP A 76 18.11 -15.79 -0.49
N ASP A 77 17.23 -16.69 -0.94
CA ASP A 77 15.77 -16.48 -0.86
C ASP A 77 15.15 -16.94 0.48
N LEU A 78 15.95 -17.48 1.40
CA LEU A 78 15.44 -18.09 2.64
C LEU A 78 16.30 -17.66 3.83
N LEU A 79 16.16 -16.39 4.24
CA LEU A 79 16.72 -15.93 5.50
C LEU A 79 16.01 -16.68 6.64
N MET A 80 16.74 -17.61 7.26
CA MET A 80 16.31 -18.36 8.43
C MET A 80 16.15 -17.40 9.61
N ALA A 81 14.92 -17.10 10.00
CA ALA A 81 14.66 -16.47 11.29
C ALA A 81 14.90 -17.52 12.39
N GLU A 82 15.43 -17.09 13.54
CA GLU A 82 15.72 -17.90 14.75
C GLU A 82 14.53 -18.71 15.31
N SER A 83 13.35 -18.64 14.67
CA SER A 83 12.13 -19.34 15.04
C SER A 83 11.76 -20.50 14.08
N GLY A 84 12.64 -20.91 13.17
CA GLY A 84 12.37 -21.99 12.20
C GLY A 84 11.34 -21.63 11.12
N ALA A 85 10.87 -20.38 11.08
CA ALA A 85 9.99 -19.87 10.04
C ALA A 85 10.81 -19.27 8.90
N GLN A 86 10.60 -19.78 7.70
CA GLN A 86 11.26 -19.32 6.48
C GLN A 86 10.72 -17.93 6.10
N THR A 87 11.50 -16.88 6.31
CA THR A 87 11.05 -15.52 6.05
C THR A 87 11.37 -15.12 4.61
N VAL A 88 10.32 -14.86 3.83
CA VAL A 88 10.44 -14.35 2.46
C VAL A 88 10.99 -12.92 2.46
N PRO A 89 11.81 -12.52 1.48
CA PRO A 89 12.42 -11.19 1.39
C PRO A 89 11.47 -10.01 1.65
N TRP A 90 10.24 -10.09 1.13
CA TRP A 90 9.25 -9.02 1.19
C TRP A 90 8.47 -8.93 2.52
N GLU A 91 8.82 -9.75 3.51
CA GLU A 91 8.23 -9.70 4.86
C GLU A 91 9.05 -8.91 5.85
N ARG A 92 10.28 -8.52 5.48
CA ARG A 92 11.17 -7.70 6.31
C ARG A 92 11.66 -6.47 5.54
N LEU A 93 11.74 -5.35 6.24
CA LEU A 93 12.31 -4.12 5.71
C LEU A 93 13.33 -3.57 6.71
N ALA A 94 14.60 -3.54 6.32
CA ALA A 94 15.70 -3.03 7.15
C ALA A 94 15.75 -3.64 8.57
N GLY A 95 15.43 -4.94 8.68
CA GLY A 95 15.38 -5.69 9.94
C GLY A 95 14.00 -5.73 10.61
N PHE A 96 13.07 -4.84 10.25
CA PHE A 96 11.74 -4.77 10.86
C PHE A 96 10.72 -5.66 10.14
N PRO A 97 9.85 -6.39 10.86
CA PRO A 97 8.72 -7.07 10.27
C PRO A 97 7.76 -6.10 9.59
N THR A 98 7.35 -6.42 8.36
CA THR A 98 6.40 -5.58 7.60
C THR A 98 5.03 -5.47 8.25
N ARG A 99 4.63 -6.47 9.05
CA ARG A 99 3.38 -6.46 9.84
C ARG A 99 3.36 -5.31 10.85
N ASP A 100 4.45 -5.11 11.56
CA ASP A 100 4.57 -4.06 12.57
C ASP A 100 4.64 -2.69 11.88
N LEU A 101 5.42 -2.60 10.80
CA LEU A 101 5.50 -1.38 10.00
C LEU A 101 4.16 -0.99 9.38
N ALA A 102 3.29 -1.94 9.01
CA ALA A 102 1.98 -1.62 8.46
C ALA A 102 1.15 -0.76 9.41
N GLY A 103 1.19 -1.07 10.71
CA GLY A 103 0.47 -0.30 11.74
C GLY A 103 1.06 1.10 11.91
N ILE A 104 2.38 1.19 12.09
CA ILE A 104 3.06 2.45 12.42
C ILE A 104 3.08 3.42 11.21
N LEU A 105 3.12 2.87 9.99
CA LEU A 105 3.05 3.63 8.73
C LEU A 105 1.60 3.91 8.28
N THR A 106 0.63 3.68 9.16
CA THR A 106 -0.78 4.05 8.98
C THR A 106 -1.14 5.22 9.90
N PRO A 107 -0.72 6.46 9.56
CA PRO A 107 -1.02 7.60 10.37
C PRO A 107 -2.51 7.95 10.36
N ALA A 108 -2.91 8.66 11.41
CA ALA A 108 -4.28 9.13 11.57
C ALA A 108 -4.70 10.11 10.46
N ARG A 109 -6.01 10.23 10.25
CA ARG A 109 -6.61 11.12 9.23
C ARG A 109 -6.18 12.59 9.35
N SER A 110 -5.73 13.03 10.51
CA SER A 110 -5.16 14.38 10.72
C SER A 110 -3.91 14.67 9.86
N TYR A 111 -3.20 13.62 9.43
CA TYR A 111 -2.07 13.66 8.51
C TYR A 111 -2.48 13.57 7.03
N HIS A 112 -3.78 13.55 6.72
CA HIS A 112 -4.25 13.57 5.34
C HIS A 112 -3.67 14.77 4.59
N LYS A 113 -2.97 14.50 3.48
CA LYS A 113 -2.35 15.52 2.64
C LYS A 113 -1.34 16.42 3.39
N LYS A 114 -0.72 15.90 4.45
CA LYS A 114 0.35 16.56 5.20
C LYS A 114 1.61 15.71 5.16
N LEU A 115 2.73 16.34 5.50
CA LEU A 115 3.97 15.63 5.75
C LEU A 115 3.77 14.71 6.95
N PHE A 116 4.03 13.43 6.75
CA PHE A 116 4.18 12.47 7.84
C PHE A 116 5.65 12.07 7.89
N GLN A 117 6.24 12.24 9.06
CA GLN A 117 7.62 11.91 9.34
C GLN A 117 7.65 11.01 10.58
N LEU A 118 8.39 9.91 10.47
CA LEU A 118 8.56 8.94 11.55
C LEU A 118 10.03 8.51 11.58
N SER A 119 10.66 8.63 12.75
CA SER A 119 12.01 8.15 12.97
C SER A 119 11.97 6.78 13.65
N LEU A 120 12.57 5.77 13.02
CA LEU A 120 12.78 4.42 13.53
C LEU A 120 14.28 4.16 13.53
N ASP A 121 15.00 4.61 14.56
CA ASP A 121 16.48 4.66 14.60
C ASP A 121 17.13 3.40 14.00
N PRO A 122 17.98 3.51 12.94
CA PRO A 122 18.49 4.73 12.28
C PRO A 122 17.68 5.22 11.07
N LEU A 123 16.54 4.60 10.77
CA LEU A 123 15.71 4.91 9.63
C LEU A 123 14.87 6.17 9.84
N LEU A 124 14.70 6.92 8.77
CA LEU A 124 13.75 8.02 8.66
C LEU A 124 12.72 7.72 7.58
N CYS A 125 11.47 7.56 7.98
CA CYS A 125 10.34 7.38 7.09
C CYS A 125 9.67 8.73 6.78
N ILE A 126 9.53 9.04 5.50
CA ILE A 126 8.89 10.27 5.01
C ILE A 126 7.75 9.90 4.07
N SER A 127 6.57 10.48 4.27
CA SER A 127 5.42 10.20 3.42
C SER A 127 4.40 11.34 3.33
N TYR A 128 3.38 11.14 2.48
CA TYR A 128 2.26 12.05 2.28
C TYR A 128 0.94 11.25 2.23
N PRO A 129 0.35 10.91 3.38
CA PRO A 129 -0.78 9.99 3.47
C PRO A 129 -2.04 10.51 2.77
N ILE A 130 -2.67 9.66 1.98
CA ILE A 130 -3.91 9.99 1.26
C ILE A 130 -5.05 9.14 1.81
N HIS A 131 -5.94 9.78 2.56
CA HIS A 131 -7.20 9.19 3.03
C HIS A 131 -8.31 9.39 2.01
N VAL A 132 -9.28 8.49 2.05
CA VAL A 132 -10.53 8.60 1.29
C VAL A 132 -11.21 9.94 1.63
N PRO A 133 -11.80 10.66 0.66
CA PRO A 133 -12.48 11.92 0.95
C PRO A 133 -13.68 11.71 1.89
N GLU A 134 -14.20 12.79 2.47
CA GLU A 134 -15.30 12.75 3.46
C GLU A 134 -16.60 12.14 2.91
N ASN A 135 -16.83 12.26 1.60
CA ASN A 135 -17.93 11.60 0.91
C ASN A 135 -17.80 10.05 0.88
N GLY A 136 -16.71 9.50 1.43
CA GLY A 136 -16.41 8.07 1.49
C GLY A 136 -16.14 7.43 0.13
N ARG A 137 -16.09 8.20 -0.97
CA ARG A 137 -15.95 7.67 -2.33
C ARG A 137 -14.73 8.28 -3.02
N TRP A 138 -13.83 7.42 -3.50
CA TRP A 138 -12.67 7.83 -4.30
C TRP A 138 -13.08 8.42 -5.65
N LYS A 139 -14.09 7.84 -6.30
CA LYS A 139 -14.61 8.30 -7.59
C LYS A 139 -15.38 9.59 -7.43
N ARG A 140 -14.97 10.61 -8.19
CA ARG A 140 -15.81 11.78 -8.41
C ARG A 140 -16.90 11.39 -9.39
N VAL A 141 -18.16 11.48 -8.96
CA VAL A 141 -19.31 11.32 -9.85
C VAL A 141 -19.23 12.42 -10.90
N ARG A 142 -19.00 12.06 -12.17
CA ARG A 142 -19.17 13.00 -13.27
C ARG A 142 -20.67 13.27 -13.37
N LYS A 143 -21.10 14.51 -13.09
CA LYS A 143 -22.43 14.96 -13.51
C LYS A 143 -22.43 14.88 -15.03
N VAL A 144 -23.14 13.90 -15.58
CA VAL A 144 -23.51 13.92 -16.99
C VAL A 144 -24.51 15.06 -17.10
N ASP A 145 -24.11 16.18 -17.70
CA ASP A 145 -25.00 17.29 -18.00
C ASP A 145 -26.15 16.79 -18.90
N LYS A 146 -27.25 16.39 -18.26
CA LYS A 146 -28.52 16.11 -18.93
C LYS A 146 -29.21 17.44 -19.22
N LEU A 147 -28.63 18.20 -20.15
CA LEU A 147 -29.25 19.36 -20.79
C LEU A 147 -29.29 19.15 -22.31
N ARG A 148 -29.94 18.06 -22.73
CA ARG A 148 -30.50 17.88 -24.09
C ARG A 148 -31.77 17.05 -24.01
N SER A 149 -32.84 17.65 -23.51
CA SER A 149 -34.21 17.22 -23.85
C SER A 149 -35.16 18.42 -23.74
N ALA A 150 -34.88 19.44 -24.54
CA ALA A 150 -35.91 20.37 -24.97
C ALA A 150 -35.62 20.69 -26.44
N SER A 151 -36.63 20.46 -27.29
CA SER A 151 -36.83 21.01 -28.65
C SER A 151 -36.69 20.02 -29.82
N ALA A 152 -37.80 19.32 -30.11
CA ALA A 152 -38.37 18.98 -31.42
C ALA A 152 -39.42 17.87 -31.16
N SER A 153 -40.71 17.96 -31.47
CA SER A 153 -41.48 18.84 -32.35
C SER A 153 -42.98 18.64 -32.02
N LYS A 154 -43.75 19.72 -31.97
CA LYS A 154 -45.22 19.71 -32.04
C LYS A 154 -45.65 19.40 -33.49
N MET A 155 -46.68 18.57 -33.69
CA MET A 155 -47.97 18.91 -34.35
C MET A 155 -48.98 17.75 -34.13
N PRO A 156 -50.30 18.01 -34.14
CA PRO A 156 -51.36 17.07 -33.79
C PRO A 156 -52.07 16.47 -35.03
N ASP A 157 -52.68 15.29 -34.91
CA ASP A 157 -53.90 14.97 -35.66
C ASP A 157 -54.72 13.85 -35.00
N GLU A 158 -56.03 13.94 -35.18
CA GLU A 158 -57.12 13.27 -34.47
C GLU A 158 -57.47 11.88 -35.03
N HIS A 159 -57.91 10.95 -34.17
CA HIS A 159 -59.08 10.13 -34.47
C HIS A 159 -59.67 9.47 -33.22
N GLU A 160 -60.99 9.66 -33.06
CA GLU A 160 -61.87 9.12 -32.03
C GLU A 160 -62.10 7.61 -32.18
N THR A 161 -62.25 6.89 -31.05
CA THR A 161 -63.44 6.05 -30.81
C THR A 161 -63.62 5.76 -29.30
N GLU A 162 -64.83 6.04 -28.82
CA GLU A 162 -65.43 5.77 -27.51
C GLU A 162 -65.55 4.22 -27.24
N GLN A 163 -65.79 3.62 -26.06
CA GLN A 163 -66.77 3.86 -24.98
C GLN A 163 -66.44 3.08 -23.67
N GLN A 164 -66.69 3.73 -22.51
CA GLN A 164 -67.43 3.31 -21.27
C GLN A 164 -67.20 1.90 -20.61
N GLN A 165 -67.20 1.65 -19.28
CA GLN A 165 -67.81 2.33 -18.12
C GLN A 165 -67.46 1.65 -16.74
N THR A 166 -67.56 2.42 -15.65
CA THR A 166 -67.91 2.07 -14.23
C THR A 166 -66.86 1.56 -13.19
N SER A 167 -67.11 1.91 -11.92
CA SER A 167 -66.31 1.77 -10.66
C SER A 167 -67.23 1.41 -9.46
N PRO A 168 -66.79 1.33 -8.16
CA PRO A 168 -66.08 0.29 -7.36
C PRO A 168 -66.96 -0.27 -6.17
N PRO A 169 -66.53 -1.09 -5.14
CA PRO A 169 -65.64 -0.71 -4.00
C PRO A 169 -64.78 -1.85 -3.30
N ALA A 170 -63.99 -1.44 -2.28
CA ALA A 170 -62.92 -2.06 -1.42
C ALA A 170 -63.30 -3.30 -0.52
N PRO A 171 -62.43 -4.02 0.28
CA PRO A 171 -61.25 -3.56 1.09
C PRO A 171 -59.97 -4.47 1.29
N LYS A 172 -58.88 -3.79 1.72
CA LYS A 172 -57.58 -4.07 2.45
C LYS A 172 -57.23 -5.49 3.03
N PRO A 173 -56.02 -5.77 3.59
CA PRO A 173 -54.64 -5.23 3.45
C PRO A 173 -53.55 -6.32 3.23
N SER A 174 -52.33 -5.99 2.76
CA SER A 174 -51.15 -6.81 3.09
C SER A 174 -49.86 -5.99 3.13
N GLU A 175 -49.20 -6.09 4.27
CA GLU A 175 -47.96 -5.45 4.68
C GLU A 175 -46.70 -6.02 3.97
N SER A 176 -45.64 -5.21 4.00
CA SER A 176 -44.24 -5.61 4.29
C SER A 176 -43.47 -6.56 3.36
N VAL A 177 -43.24 -6.17 2.09
CA VAL A 177 -42.19 -6.84 1.26
C VAL A 177 -41.06 -5.90 0.77
N ARG A 178 -41.12 -4.58 1.02
CA ARG A 178 -40.15 -3.63 0.42
C ARG A 178 -38.85 -3.40 1.17
N ASP A 179 -38.65 -3.99 2.36
CA ASP A 179 -37.41 -3.78 3.13
C ASP A 179 -36.31 -4.83 2.88
N ARG A 180 -36.59 -5.94 2.19
CA ARG A 180 -35.57 -6.99 1.93
C ARG A 180 -34.73 -6.78 0.67
N GLU A 181 -35.21 -5.97 -0.28
CA GLU A 181 -34.49 -5.72 -1.53
C GLU A 181 -33.48 -4.57 -1.43
N VAL A 182 -33.63 -3.67 -0.46
CA VAL A 182 -32.67 -2.59 -0.20
C VAL A 182 -31.40 -3.16 0.43
N SER A 183 -31.53 -4.05 1.43
CA SER A 183 -30.39 -4.61 2.16
C SER A 183 -29.47 -5.51 1.32
N LYS A 184 -30.01 -6.31 0.39
CA LYS A 184 -29.20 -7.18 -0.49
C LYS A 184 -28.47 -6.40 -1.59
N LYS A 185 -28.99 -5.25 -2.00
CA LYS A 185 -28.38 -4.42 -3.04
C LYS A 185 -27.20 -3.60 -2.49
N ASP A 186 -27.29 -3.17 -1.23
CA ASP A 186 -26.22 -2.44 -0.54
C ASP A 186 -25.02 -3.35 -0.21
N GLU A 187 -25.23 -4.60 0.20
CA GLU A 187 -24.12 -5.55 0.45
C GLU A 187 -23.33 -5.89 -0.82
N ALA A 188 -24.02 -6.10 -1.95
CA ALA A 188 -23.37 -6.43 -3.23
C ALA A 188 -22.67 -5.21 -3.88
N ASP A 189 -23.15 -3.98 -3.62
CA ASP A 189 -22.46 -2.75 -4.07
C ASP A 189 -21.25 -2.42 -3.18
N ASP A 190 -21.31 -2.75 -1.88
CA ASP A 190 -20.18 -2.58 -0.95
C ASP A 190 -19.01 -3.54 -1.24
N GLU A 191 -19.26 -4.75 -1.75
CA GLU A 191 -18.19 -5.65 -2.23
C GLU A 191 -17.47 -5.11 -3.48
N LYS A 192 -18.18 -4.36 -4.34
CA LYS A 192 -17.57 -3.66 -5.47
C LYS A 192 -16.88 -2.36 -5.07
N ARG A 193 -17.22 -1.82 -3.91
CA ARG A 193 -16.59 -0.61 -3.38
C ARG A 193 -15.17 -0.93 -2.92
N SER A 194 -14.24 -0.04 -3.24
CA SER A 194 -12.90 -0.12 -2.67
C SER A 194 -12.98 0.03 -1.15
N SER A 195 -12.70 -1.04 -0.40
CA SER A 195 -12.62 -1.01 1.07
C SER A 195 -11.40 -0.24 1.58
N MET A 196 -10.55 0.25 0.68
CA MET A 196 -9.38 1.05 1.01
C MET A 196 -9.77 2.42 1.54
N THR A 197 -9.39 2.71 2.77
CA THR A 197 -9.67 3.98 3.46
C THR A 197 -8.48 4.94 3.40
N MET A 198 -7.28 4.42 3.13
CA MET A 198 -6.05 5.19 3.02
C MET A 198 -5.01 4.44 2.18
N PHE A 199 -4.18 5.18 1.45
CA PHE A 199 -2.89 4.68 0.96
C PHE A 199 -1.76 5.64 1.33
N ASN A 200 -0.59 5.09 1.58
CA ASN A 200 0.60 5.81 2.02
C ASN A 200 1.83 5.29 1.26
N LEU A 201 2.40 6.14 0.42
CA LEU A 201 3.68 5.87 -0.24
C LEU A 201 4.80 6.46 0.63
N VAL A 202 5.60 5.58 1.23
CA VAL A 202 6.63 5.89 2.22
C VAL A 202 8.00 5.79 1.58
N PHE A 203 8.83 6.80 1.80
CA PHE A 203 10.24 6.81 1.44
C PHE A 203 11.04 6.58 2.71
N ILE A 204 11.88 5.54 2.70
CA ILE A 204 12.69 5.12 3.84
C ILE A 204 14.13 5.56 3.56
N LEU A 205 14.66 6.38 4.46
CA LEU A 205 15.97 6.99 4.33
C LEU A 205 16.87 6.64 5.49
N ASN A 206 18.18 6.74 5.28
CA ASN A 206 19.20 6.73 6.31
C ASN A 206 20.05 8.00 6.21
N PRO A 207 19.53 9.15 6.67
CA PRO A 207 20.24 10.42 6.62
C PRO A 207 21.32 10.51 7.71
N LYS A 208 22.38 11.27 7.45
CA LYS A 208 23.29 11.71 8.52
C LYS A 208 22.56 12.73 9.41
N LYS A 209 22.91 12.77 10.71
CA LYS A 209 22.23 13.60 11.73
C LYS A 209 22.07 15.07 11.32
N ASN A 210 23.05 15.62 10.60
CA ASN A 210 23.13 17.05 10.31
C ASN A 210 22.36 17.48 9.04
N GLU A 211 21.88 16.54 8.23
CA GLU A 211 21.25 16.82 6.93
C GLU A 211 19.76 16.48 6.87
N VAL A 212 19.18 15.97 7.97
CA VAL A 212 17.81 15.47 8.02
C VAL A 212 16.80 16.49 7.49
N LYS A 213 16.86 17.72 8.00
CA LYS A 213 15.87 18.76 7.66
C LYS A 213 15.89 19.11 6.17
N ASP A 214 17.06 19.39 5.63
CA ASP A 214 17.22 19.80 4.22
C ASP A 214 16.85 18.65 3.29
N LEU A 215 17.18 17.41 3.66
CA LEU A 215 16.81 16.23 2.92
C LEU A 215 15.29 16.01 2.90
N VAL A 216 14.63 16.17 4.05
CA VAL A 216 13.17 16.07 4.19
C VAL A 216 12.50 17.11 3.29
N ASP A 217 12.91 18.37 3.40
CA ASP A 217 12.32 19.48 2.64
C ASP A 217 12.50 19.26 1.13
N ALA A 218 13.71 18.87 0.70
CA ALA A 218 14.03 18.60 -0.70
C ALA A 218 13.23 17.40 -1.25
N LEU A 219 13.21 16.26 -0.54
CA LEU A 219 12.51 15.06 -0.98
C LEU A 219 10.99 15.27 -1.01
N TYR A 220 10.46 15.88 0.05
CA TYR A 220 9.03 16.09 0.21
C TYR A 220 8.46 17.02 -0.88
N GLY A 221 9.10 18.16 -1.09
CA GLY A 221 8.68 19.15 -2.07
C GLY A 221 8.82 18.67 -3.51
N ASN A 222 9.95 18.02 -3.83
CA ASN A 222 10.28 17.70 -5.22
C ASN A 222 9.75 16.36 -5.69
N VAL A 223 9.62 15.37 -4.81
CA VAL A 223 9.27 13.98 -5.18
C VAL A 223 7.97 13.55 -4.52
N VAL A 224 7.95 13.47 -3.18
CA VAL A 224 6.86 12.82 -2.42
C VAL A 224 5.52 13.44 -2.78
N LYS A 225 5.41 14.77 -2.71
CA LYS A 225 4.16 15.48 -2.98
C LYS A 225 3.70 15.34 -4.42
N LYS A 226 4.62 15.30 -5.40
CA LYS A 226 4.28 15.18 -6.83
C LYS A 226 3.80 13.77 -7.18
N VAL A 227 4.52 12.75 -6.73
CA VAL A 227 4.14 11.34 -6.94
C VAL A 227 2.80 11.03 -6.27
N ASN A 228 2.60 11.45 -5.02
CA ASN A 228 1.34 11.22 -4.31
C ASN A 228 0.14 11.95 -4.96
N LYS A 229 0.37 13.13 -5.56
CA LYS A 229 -0.67 13.79 -6.37
C LYS A 229 -1.07 12.95 -7.59
N ALA A 230 -0.09 12.36 -8.29
CA ALA A 230 -0.35 11.48 -9.43
C ALA A 230 -1.11 10.22 -8.99
N TYR A 231 -0.68 9.56 -7.91
CA TYR A 231 -1.37 8.37 -7.38
C TYR A 231 -2.78 8.68 -6.89
N ARG A 232 -2.99 9.83 -6.25
CA ARG A 232 -4.34 10.30 -5.92
C ARG A 232 -5.19 10.47 -7.17
N TYR A 233 -4.65 11.09 -8.22
CA TYR A 233 -5.37 11.24 -9.48
C TYR A 233 -5.74 9.87 -10.07
N SER A 234 -4.79 8.95 -10.18
CA SER A 234 -5.02 7.59 -10.71
C SER A 234 -6.03 6.81 -9.85
N GLN A 235 -5.96 6.94 -8.52
CA GLN A 235 -6.92 6.32 -7.62
C GLN A 235 -8.35 6.86 -7.83
N GLN A 236 -8.51 8.17 -8.01
CA GLN A 236 -9.84 8.77 -8.23
C GLN A 236 -10.46 8.41 -9.59
N HIS A 237 -9.65 8.13 -10.61
CA HIS A 237 -10.12 7.92 -11.97
C HIS A 237 -10.31 6.44 -12.32
N SER A 238 -9.45 5.56 -11.84
CA SER A 238 -9.45 4.15 -12.26
C SER A 238 -9.37 3.15 -11.10
N ASP A 239 -9.40 3.62 -9.85
CA ASP A 239 -9.09 2.82 -8.64
C ASP A 239 -7.71 2.14 -8.74
N PHE A 240 -6.75 2.79 -9.41
CA PHE A 240 -5.46 2.18 -9.74
C PHE A 240 -4.73 1.60 -8.52
N VAL A 241 -4.50 2.41 -7.48
CA VAL A 241 -3.76 1.99 -6.29
C VAL A 241 -4.44 0.79 -5.65
N TRP A 242 -5.76 0.83 -5.51
CA TRP A 242 -6.52 -0.30 -4.97
C TRP A 242 -6.39 -1.58 -5.81
N LYS A 243 -6.53 -1.47 -7.14
CA LYS A 243 -6.45 -2.63 -8.04
C LYS A 243 -5.05 -3.25 -8.07
N GLU A 244 -4.00 -2.43 -8.07
CA GLU A 244 -2.62 -2.93 -7.98
C GLU A 244 -2.35 -3.54 -6.61
N SER A 245 -2.77 -2.90 -5.52
CA SER A 245 -2.56 -3.44 -4.18
C SER A 245 -3.22 -4.80 -4.01
N LYS A 246 -4.46 -4.98 -4.50
CA LYS A 246 -5.11 -6.30 -4.48
C LYS A 246 -4.33 -7.37 -5.24
N ARG A 247 -3.83 -7.03 -6.44
CA ARG A 247 -3.03 -7.97 -7.25
C ARG A 247 -1.74 -8.37 -6.55
N ILE A 248 -1.02 -7.40 -5.99
CA ILE A 248 0.23 -7.66 -5.27
C ILE A 248 -0.02 -8.51 -4.03
N LEU A 249 -1.05 -8.19 -3.24
CA LEU A 249 -1.39 -8.95 -2.03
C LEU A 249 -1.79 -10.40 -2.37
N ALA A 250 -2.57 -10.61 -3.43
CA ALA A 250 -2.92 -11.95 -3.90
C ALA A 250 -1.70 -12.73 -4.40
N ALA A 251 -0.78 -12.07 -5.10
CA ALA A 251 0.47 -12.68 -5.54
C ALA A 251 1.37 -13.09 -4.35
N LYS A 252 1.41 -12.27 -3.29
CA LYS A 252 2.14 -12.59 -2.04
C LYS A 252 1.53 -13.79 -1.32
N GLU A 253 0.20 -13.90 -1.28
CA GLU A 253 -0.47 -15.06 -0.67
C GLU A 253 -0.19 -16.34 -1.44
N LYS A 254 -0.38 -16.31 -2.76
CA LYS A 254 -0.07 -17.46 -3.60
C LYS A 254 1.38 -17.92 -3.45
N ALA A 255 2.33 -16.98 -3.40
CA ALA A 255 3.74 -17.31 -3.20
C ALA A 255 4.00 -17.96 -1.83
N ARG A 256 3.26 -17.60 -0.78
CA ARG A 256 3.34 -18.28 0.53
C ARG A 256 2.81 -19.70 0.46
N GLU A 257 1.66 -19.90 -0.18
CA GLU A 257 1.05 -21.22 -0.36
C GLU A 257 1.97 -22.14 -1.16
N ASP A 258 2.58 -21.64 -2.23
CA ASP A 258 3.52 -22.39 -3.07
C ASP A 258 4.78 -22.79 -2.28
N VAL A 259 5.32 -21.89 -1.43
CA VAL A 259 6.45 -22.19 -0.53
C VAL A 259 6.07 -23.26 0.51
N HIS A 260 4.88 -23.15 1.11
CA HIS A 260 4.40 -24.15 2.09
C HIS A 260 4.22 -25.52 1.44
N ALA A 261 3.58 -25.58 0.27
CA ALA A 261 3.37 -26.82 -0.46
C ALA A 261 4.69 -27.51 -0.86
N ALA A 262 5.72 -26.72 -1.22
CA ALA A 262 7.04 -27.26 -1.53
C ALA A 262 7.72 -27.90 -0.31
N LEU A 263 7.52 -27.34 0.89
CA LEU A 263 8.05 -27.90 2.14
C LEU A 263 7.32 -29.19 2.54
N ASP A 264 6.00 -29.23 2.38
CA ASP A 264 5.20 -30.44 2.68
C ASP A 264 5.59 -31.64 1.80
N ILE A 265 6.03 -31.40 0.56
CA ILE A 265 6.49 -32.45 -0.36
C ILE A 265 7.89 -33.00 0.03
N LEU A 266 8.68 -32.23 0.79
CA LEU A 266 10.04 -32.59 1.20
C LEU A 266 10.10 -33.22 2.61
N SER A 267 8.98 -33.30 3.33
CA SER A 267 8.85 -33.94 4.65
C SER A 267 8.24 -35.34 4.56
#